data_AF-A0A8H7XQB8-F1
#
_entry.id   AF-A0A8H7XQB8-F1
#
_cell.length_a   1.000
_cell.length_b   1.000
_cell.length_c   1.000
_cell.angle_alpha   90.00
_cell.angle_beta   90.00
_cell.angle_gamma   90.00
#
_symmetry.space_group_name_H-M   'P 1'
#
loop_
_entity.id
_entity.type
_entity.pdbx_description
1 polymer ?
#
loop_
_entity_poly.entity_id
_entity_poly.type
_entity_poly.pdbx_seq_one_letter_code
_entity_poly.pdbx_strand_id
1 'polypeptide(L)'
;MAAVDTATPATIEINDAIFCTHLKEVCEECNFDGREENDSFFGFDTIDREGLECPPATQTKDGTYQCKKHGSTSCSQCYGWKKQITRARTQAKKAGKK
;
A
#
# COMPACT_ATOMS: atom_id res chain seq x y z
N MET A 1 1.77 -30.09 19.22
CA MET A 1 0.82 -29.00 18.92
C MET A 1 1.62 -27.93 18.20
N ALA A 2 1.22 -27.57 16.99
CA ALA A 2 1.99 -26.76 16.06
C ALA A 2 2.29 -25.36 16.63
N ALA A 3 3.54 -24.91 16.47
CA ALA A 3 3.90 -23.52 16.68
C ALA A 3 3.08 -22.68 15.71
N VAL A 4 2.12 -21.90 16.24
CA VAL A 4 1.50 -20.84 15.47
C VAL A 4 2.57 -19.78 15.31
N ASP A 5 3.17 -19.73 14.12
CA ASP A 5 4.05 -18.64 13.73
C ASP A 5 3.16 -17.39 13.71
N THR A 6 3.12 -16.67 14.83
CA THR A 6 2.68 -15.27 14.85
C THR A 6 3.69 -14.49 14.03
N ALA A 7 3.60 -14.61 12.71
CA ALA A 7 4.30 -13.77 11.78
C ALA A 7 3.86 -12.33 12.09
N THR A 8 4.73 -11.56 12.74
CA THR A 8 4.66 -10.10 12.71
C THR A 8 4.29 -9.71 11.29
N PRO A 9 3.22 -8.92 11.05
CA PRO A 9 2.81 -8.59 9.70
C PRO A 9 4.01 -7.96 9.01
N ALA A 10 4.62 -8.67 8.06
CA ALA A 10 5.79 -8.17 7.37
C ALA A 10 5.29 -7.03 6.47
N THR A 11 5.40 -5.81 6.99
CA THR A 11 5.09 -4.60 6.24
C THR A 11 6.18 -4.40 5.22
N ILE A 12 5.76 -4.19 3.98
CA ILE A 12 6.65 -4.00 2.86
C ILE A 12 6.59 -2.55 2.42
N GLU A 13 7.75 -1.95 2.23
CA GLU A 13 7.88 -0.56 1.80
C GLU A 13 8.10 -0.55 0.29
N ILE A 14 7.13 -0.01 -0.44
CA ILE A 14 7.15 0.06 -1.89
C ILE A 14 7.08 1.52 -2.30
N ASN A 15 8.21 2.04 -2.78
CA ASN A 15 8.33 3.43 -3.22
C ASN A 15 7.77 4.42 -2.19
N ASP A 16 8.18 4.26 -0.93
CA ASP A 16 7.79 5.14 0.18
C ASP A 16 6.33 5.06 0.63
N ALA A 17 5.63 3.99 0.21
CA ALA A 17 4.34 3.61 0.78
C ALA A 17 4.46 2.26 1.45
N ILE A 18 3.84 2.14 2.61
CA ILE A 18 3.78 0.94 3.43
C ILE A 18 2.57 0.12 3.01
N PHE A 19 2.81 -1.17 2.75
CA PHE A 19 1.79 -2.16 2.44
C PHE A 19 1.99 -3.40 3.31
N CYS A 20 0.99 -4.27 3.37
CA CYS A 20 1.19 -5.62 3.88
C CYS A 20 1.85 -6.54 2.83
N THR A 21 2.23 -7.76 3.22
CA THR A 21 2.71 -8.82 2.33
C THR A 21 1.78 -9.16 1.16
N HIS A 22 0.48 -8.87 1.29
CA HIS A 22 -0.53 -9.04 0.24
C HIS A 22 -0.57 -7.87 -0.75
N LEU A 23 0.36 -6.91 -0.66
CA LEU A 23 0.38 -5.71 -1.51
C LEU A 23 -0.89 -4.89 -1.31
N LYS A 24 -1.44 -4.81 -0.10
CA LYS A 24 -2.63 -3.99 0.21
C LYS A 24 -2.31 -3.01 1.33
N GLU A 25 -2.76 -1.77 1.18
CA GLU A 25 -2.62 -0.71 2.18
C GLU A 25 -3.58 -0.94 3.35
N VAL A 26 -4.78 -1.47 3.04
CA VAL A 26 -5.73 -2.00 4.01
C VAL A 26 -5.91 -3.46 3.71
N CYS A 27 -5.56 -4.31 4.67
CA CYS A 27 -5.71 -5.74 4.52
C CYS A 27 -6.48 -6.29 5.71
N GLU A 28 -7.74 -6.67 5.50
CA GLU A 28 -8.57 -7.32 6.53
C GLU A 28 -7.98 -8.67 6.95
N GLU A 29 -7.32 -9.39 6.03
CA GLU A 29 -6.66 -10.67 6.33
C GLU A 29 -5.47 -10.52 7.30
N CYS A 30 -4.70 -9.43 7.17
CA CYS A 30 -3.60 -9.12 8.08
C CYS A 30 -4.00 -8.17 9.21
N ASN A 31 -5.24 -7.69 9.20
CA ASN A 31 -5.71 -6.55 9.99
C ASN A 31 -4.73 -5.36 9.98
N PHE A 32 -4.14 -5.09 8.81
CA PHE A 32 -3.17 -4.02 8.61
C PHE A 32 -3.85 -2.79 8.01
N ASP A 33 -3.69 -1.64 8.64
CA ASP A 33 -4.17 -0.36 8.12
C ASP A 33 -2.99 0.63 8.04
N GLY A 34 -2.46 0.79 6.83
CA GLY A 34 -1.40 1.75 6.52
C GLY A 34 -1.92 3.07 5.96
N ARG A 35 -3.24 3.36 6.02
CA ARG A 35 -3.82 4.56 5.41
C ARG A 35 -3.30 5.82 6.08
N GLU A 36 -3.23 5.85 7.40
CA GLU A 36 -2.69 6.98 8.15
C GLU A 36 -1.21 7.20 7.86
N GLU A 37 -0.41 6.13 7.90
CA GLU A 37 1.03 6.22 7.67
C GLU A 37 1.35 6.71 6.26
N ASN A 38 0.67 6.16 5.25
CA ASN A 38 0.85 6.58 3.86
C ASN A 38 0.34 8.01 3.62
N ASP A 39 -0.83 8.38 4.15
CA ASP A 39 -1.32 9.76 3.96
C ASP A 39 -0.44 10.77 4.66
N SER A 40 -0.03 10.50 5.90
CA SER A 40 0.89 11.36 6.65
C SER A 40 2.21 11.53 5.89
N PHE A 41 2.78 10.44 5.37
CA PHE A 41 4.02 10.47 4.60
C PHE A 41 3.90 11.32 3.32
N PHE A 42 2.81 11.17 2.57
CA PHE A 42 2.58 11.93 1.35
C PHE A 42 1.98 13.34 1.59
N GLY A 43 1.77 13.73 2.84
CA GLY A 43 1.20 15.03 3.23
C GLY A 43 -0.29 15.17 2.90
N PHE A 44 -1.02 14.07 2.91
CA PHE A 44 -2.47 14.02 2.76
C PHE A 44 -3.16 13.90 4.13
N ASP A 45 -4.41 14.38 4.16
CA ASP A 45 -5.26 14.36 5.34
C ASP A 45 -5.90 12.97 5.49
N THR A 46 -5.87 12.41 6.69
CA THR A 46 -6.39 11.08 7.04
C THR A 46 -7.90 11.02 6.76
N ILE A 47 -8.29 10.36 5.67
CA ILE A 47 -9.71 10.15 5.35
C ILE A 47 -10.01 8.66 5.24
N ASP A 48 -11.25 8.28 5.56
CA ASP A 48 -11.74 6.92 5.33
C ASP A 48 -11.89 6.69 3.82
N ARG A 49 -10.82 6.20 3.20
CA ARG A 49 -10.79 5.78 1.80
C ARG A 49 -10.71 4.26 1.69
N GLU A 50 -11.22 3.72 0.60
CA GLU A 50 -10.98 2.32 0.24
C GLU A 50 -9.46 2.08 0.12
N GLY A 51 -8.98 1.02 0.78
CA GLY A 51 -7.57 0.68 0.81
C GLY A 51 -6.99 0.52 -0.58
N LEU A 52 -5.78 1.04 -0.79
CA LEU A 52 -5.10 0.93 -2.06
C LEU A 52 -4.48 -0.46 -2.23
N GLU A 53 -4.70 -1.04 -3.40
CA GLU A 53 -4.04 -2.27 -3.81
C GLU A 53 -2.79 -1.93 -4.62
N CYS A 54 -1.65 -2.41 -4.16
CA CYS A 54 -0.39 -2.30 -4.86
C CYS A 54 -0.35 -3.30 -6.03
N PRO A 55 0.03 -2.85 -7.24
CA PRO A 55 0.25 -3.76 -8.36
C PRO A 55 1.40 -4.74 -8.05
N PRO A 56 1.46 -5.89 -8.76
CA PRO A 56 2.46 -6.92 -8.51
C PRO A 56 3.89 -6.36 -8.62
N ALA A 57 4.55 -6.30 -7.46
CA ALA A 57 5.94 -5.92 -7.31
C ALA A 57 6.81 -7.18 -7.17
N THR A 58 8.03 -7.11 -7.68
CA THR A 58 9.06 -8.13 -7.50
C THR A 58 10.10 -7.59 -6.51
N GLN A 59 10.54 -8.43 -5.59
CA GLN A 59 11.63 -8.09 -4.68
C GLN A 59 12.97 -8.35 -5.37
N THR A 60 13.88 -7.36 -5.34
CA THR A 60 15.28 -7.51 -5.73
C THR A 60 16.07 -8.20 -4.62
N LYS A 61 17.25 -8.77 -4.93
CA LYS A 61 18.14 -9.40 -3.93
C LYS A 61 18.54 -8.47 -2.77
N ASP A 62 18.52 -7.16 -2.98
CA ASP A 62 18.70 -6.11 -1.96
C ASP A 62 17.48 -5.88 -1.05
N GLY A 63 16.39 -6.64 -1.23
CA GLY A 63 15.16 -6.48 -0.45
C GLY A 63 14.24 -5.36 -0.93
N THR A 64 14.65 -4.57 -1.92
CA THR A 64 13.84 -3.47 -2.48
C THR A 64 12.78 -3.98 -3.46
N TYR A 65 11.56 -3.45 -3.36
CA TYR A 65 10.47 -3.75 -4.28
C TYR A 65 10.55 -2.92 -5.56
N GLN A 66 10.51 -3.61 -6.70
CA GLN A 66 10.51 -3.02 -8.03
C GLN A 66 9.32 -3.52 -8.85
N CYS A 67 8.79 -2.69 -9.74
CA CYS A 67 7.58 -3.06 -10.45
C CYS A 67 7.88 -4.22 -11.40
N LYS A 68 7.04 -5.26 -11.41
CA LYS A 68 7.30 -6.45 -12.24
C LYS A 68 7.29 -6.13 -13.75
N LYS A 69 6.57 -5.09 -14.15
CA LYS A 69 6.48 -4.65 -15.56
C LYS A 69 7.65 -3.80 -16.05
N HIS A 70 8.19 -2.91 -15.22
CA HIS A 70 9.23 -1.95 -15.65
C HIS A 70 10.55 -2.09 -14.88
N GLY A 71 10.65 -3.05 -13.95
CA GLY A 71 11.87 -3.32 -13.19
C GLY A 71 12.42 -2.10 -12.44
N SER A 72 11.55 -1.19 -12.02
CA SER A 72 11.95 0.07 -11.40
C SER A 72 11.36 0.18 -10.01
N THR A 73 12.19 0.54 -9.03
CA THR A 73 11.82 0.80 -7.63
C THR A 73 11.05 2.10 -7.46
N SER A 74 11.15 3.01 -8.44
CA SER A 74 10.48 4.31 -8.50
C SER A 74 9.63 4.49 -9.76
N CYS A 75 8.94 3.43 -10.18
CA CYS A 75 8.08 3.48 -11.35
C CYS A 75 6.86 4.39 -11.11
N SER A 76 6.90 5.62 -11.62
CA SER A 76 5.79 6.59 -11.49
C SER A 76 4.46 6.11 -12.09
N GLN A 77 4.49 5.12 -12.98
CA GLN A 77 3.30 4.52 -13.59
C GLN A 77 2.63 3.47 -12.70
N CYS A 78 3.41 2.72 -11.93
CA CYS A 78 2.91 1.66 -11.04
C CYS A 78 2.79 2.16 -9.58
N TYR A 79 3.82 2.87 -9.13
CA TYR A 79 3.99 3.41 -7.78
C TYR A 79 3.69 4.90 -7.70
N GLY A 80 2.81 5.39 -8.57
CA GLY A 80 2.27 6.75 -8.49
C GLY A 80 1.29 6.90 -7.32
N TRP A 81 1.69 6.54 -6.08
CA TRP A 81 0.84 6.50 -4.89
C TRP A 81 0.11 7.79 -4.69
N LYS A 82 0.80 8.92 -4.80
CA LYS A 82 0.20 10.26 -4.75
C LYS A 82 -1.04 10.40 -5.67
N LYS A 83 -0.97 9.90 -6.91
CA LYS A 83 -2.11 9.92 -7.84
C LYS A 83 -3.17 8.89 -7.48
N GLN A 84 -2.77 7.69 -7.07
CA GLN A 84 -3.70 6.64 -6.68
C GLN A 84 -4.50 7.04 -5.42
N ILE A 85 -3.80 7.53 -4.39
CA ILE A 85 -4.33 8.19 -3.19
C ILE A 85 -5.32 9.27 -3.59
N THR A 86 -4.92 10.24 -4.41
CA THR A 86 -5.83 11.32 -4.84
C THR A 86 -7.11 10.79 -5.51
N ARG A 87 -7.00 9.74 -6.34
CA ARG A 87 -8.15 9.10 -6.98
C ARG A 87 -9.04 8.36 -5.97
N ALA A 88 -8.45 7.57 -5.08
CA ALA A 88 -9.15 6.87 -4.01
C ALA A 88 -9.87 7.87 -3.08
N ARG A 89 -9.22 8.99 -2.75
CA ARG A 89 -9.83 10.08 -1.99
C ARG A 89 -11.01 10.72 -2.71
N THR A 90 -10.90 10.91 -4.02
CA THR A 90 -12.01 11.42 -4.84
C THR A 90 -13.19 10.44 -4.86
N GLN A 91 -12.91 9.13 -4.92
CA GLN A 91 -13.94 8.08 -4.86
C GLN A 91 -14.60 8.02 -3.48
N ALA A 92 -13.82 8.06 -2.40
CA ALA A 92 -14.31 8.10 -1.03
C ALA A 92 -15.20 9.31 -0.76
N LYS A 93 -14.79 10.51 -1.20
CA LYS A 93 -15.63 11.73 -1.11
C LYS A 93 -16.93 11.63 -1.90
N LYS A 94 -16.96 10.84 -2.98
CA LYS A 94 -18.20 10.56 -3.73
C LYS A 94 -19.06 9.50 -3.05
N ALA A 95 -18.45 8.48 -2.46
CA ALA A 95 -19.12 7.40 -1.75
C ALA A 95 -19.77 7.88 -0.44
N GLY A 96 -19.07 8.74 0.33
CA GLY A 96 -19.58 9.35 1.56
C GLY A 96 -20.61 10.48 1.33
N LYS A 97 -21.00 10.76 0.09
CA LYS A 97 -22.02 11.77 -0.25
C LYS A 97 -23.40 11.16 -0.52
N LYS A 98 -23.69 9.98 0.03
CA LYS A 98 -25.01 9.34 0.01
C LYS A 98 -25.67 9.44 1.38
#